data_AF-A0A0M0JLL6-F1
#
_entry.id   AF-A0A0M0JLL6-F1
#
_cell.length_a   1.000
_cell.length_b   1.000
_cell.length_c   1.000
_cell.angle_alpha   90.00
_cell.angle_beta   90.00
_cell.angle_gamma   90.00
#
_symmetry.space_group_name_H-M   'P 1'
#
loop_
_entity.id
_entity.type
_entity.pdbx_description
1 polymer ?
#
loop_
_entity_poly.entity_id
_entity_poly.type
_entity_poly.pdbx_seq_one_letter_code
_entity_poly.pdbx_strand_id
1 'polypeptide(L)'
;MQKAAQAQEEAQLLLNVGGIVTAVENAADLENVAFWQQGDASLATKEKLAERQALRYHPLVLDALQKYWEAAQRSLQSGGDPSANELHREGHALMLRRIYRVMIKDFDPADCERCIAEDWARDAKGKDTLTRKSFCDAFFELADTWTNNIDAREYAAFLRTLFDSVSVQKQVIGPDGKVMMIAYVWKDEVECAFDEAYAVEEQPAVVQEAVQAATAKAPGVKLYKSESA
;
A
#
# COMPACT_ATOMS: atom_id res chain seq x y z
N MET A 1 -12.37 8.24 16.24
CA MET A 1 -13.49 7.27 16.09
C MET A 1 -14.12 7.31 14.70
N GLN A 2 -14.31 8.49 14.07
CA GLN A 2 -14.86 8.60 12.71
C GLN A 2 -14.09 7.81 11.63
N LYS A 3 -12.76 7.90 11.57
CA LYS A 3 -11.95 7.20 10.55
C LYS A 3 -12.07 5.67 10.58
N ALA A 4 -12.15 5.07 11.77
CA ALA A 4 -12.23 3.61 11.90
C ALA A 4 -13.60 3.07 11.47
N ALA A 5 -14.67 3.80 11.79
CA ALA A 5 -16.01 3.47 11.32
C ALA A 5 -16.13 3.62 9.79
N GLN A 6 -15.52 4.68 9.24
CA GLN A 6 -15.50 4.94 7.80
C GLN A 6 -14.71 3.87 7.02
N ALA A 7 -13.55 3.44 7.54
CA ALA A 7 -12.78 2.35 6.96
C ALA A 7 -13.52 1.00 6.99
N GLN A 8 -14.30 0.73 8.06
CA GLN A 8 -15.15 -0.47 8.13
C GLN A 8 -16.31 -0.41 7.12
N GLU A 9 -16.92 0.76 6.94
CA GLU A 9 -18.00 0.95 5.95
C GLU A 9 -17.47 0.83 4.51
N GLU A 10 -16.31 1.41 4.21
CA GLU A 10 -15.63 1.29 2.91
C GLU A 10 -15.20 -0.16 2.63
N ALA A 11 -14.64 -0.86 3.62
CA ALA A 11 -14.31 -2.28 3.48
C ALA A 11 -15.56 -3.13 3.20
N GLN A 12 -16.68 -2.84 3.88
CA GLN A 12 -17.95 -3.53 3.66
C GLN A 12 -18.53 -3.24 2.26
N LEU A 13 -18.38 -2.01 1.76
CA LEU A 13 -18.79 -1.65 0.41
C LEU A 13 -17.93 -2.35 -0.64
N LEU A 14 -16.60 -2.39 -0.46
CA LEU A 14 -15.68 -3.07 -1.38
C LEU A 14 -15.91 -4.58 -1.39
N LEU A 15 -16.22 -5.19 -0.25
CA LEU A 15 -16.67 -6.59 -0.16
C LEU A 15 -17.94 -6.83 -0.99
N ASN A 16 -18.91 -5.92 -0.90
CA ASN A 16 -20.19 -6.06 -1.61
C ASN A 16 -20.08 -5.84 -3.12
N VAL A 17 -19.08 -5.09 -3.58
CA VAL A 17 -18.82 -4.80 -5.01
C VAL A 17 -17.78 -5.77 -5.62
N GLY A 18 -17.20 -6.68 -4.82
CA GLY A 18 -16.22 -7.67 -5.27
C GLY A 18 -14.79 -7.14 -5.41
N GLY A 19 -14.48 -5.98 -4.80
CA GLY A 19 -13.14 -5.39 -4.80
C GLY A 19 -12.20 -5.93 -3.72
N ILE A 20 -12.74 -6.59 -2.68
CA ILE A 20 -11.98 -7.27 -1.63
C ILE A 20 -12.51 -8.71 -1.51
N VAL A 21 -11.60 -9.68 -1.45
CA VAL A 21 -11.85 -11.11 -1.27
C VAL A 21 -11.37 -11.52 0.12
N THR A 22 -12.28 -11.97 0.98
CA THR A 22 -11.97 -12.44 2.36
C THR A 22 -11.99 -13.95 2.53
N ALA A 23 -12.44 -14.69 1.51
CA ALA A 23 -12.43 -16.13 1.47
C ALA A 23 -12.43 -16.62 0.01
N VAL A 24 -11.76 -17.73 -0.24
CA VAL A 24 -11.75 -18.46 -1.52
C VAL A 24 -12.11 -19.93 -1.27
N GLU A 25 -12.63 -20.62 -2.28
CA GLU A 25 -13.03 -22.02 -2.13
C GLU A 25 -11.84 -22.98 -2.07
N ASN A 26 -10.74 -22.66 -2.77
CA ASN A 26 -9.53 -23.47 -2.80
C ASN A 26 -8.25 -22.63 -3.01
N ALA A 27 -7.08 -23.25 -2.85
CA ALA A 27 -5.78 -22.58 -2.95
C ALA A 27 -5.46 -22.07 -4.38
N ALA A 28 -5.93 -22.76 -5.42
CA ALA A 28 -5.72 -22.33 -6.80
C ALA A 28 -6.52 -21.05 -7.12
N ASP A 29 -7.67 -20.86 -6.48
CA ASP A 29 -8.42 -19.59 -6.60
C ASP A 29 -7.66 -18.43 -5.94
N LEU A 30 -6.95 -18.68 -4.84
CA LEU A 30 -6.13 -17.65 -4.16
C LEU A 30 -4.99 -17.13 -5.05
N GLU A 31 -4.38 -18.01 -5.84
CA GLU A 31 -3.28 -17.67 -6.77
C GLU A 31 -3.71 -16.66 -7.85
N ASN A 32 -5.02 -16.59 -8.13
CA ASN A 32 -5.58 -15.67 -9.13
C ASN A 32 -6.06 -14.34 -8.53
N VAL A 33 -5.98 -14.16 -7.21
CA VAL A 33 -6.39 -12.93 -6.53
C VAL A 33 -5.16 -12.09 -6.21
N ALA A 34 -5.11 -10.87 -6.75
CA ALA A 34 -3.99 -9.97 -6.49
C ALA A 34 -3.91 -9.64 -4.98
N PHE A 35 -2.69 -9.49 -4.45
CA PHE A 35 -2.46 -9.30 -3.02
C PHE A 35 -3.33 -8.19 -2.39
N TRP A 36 -3.40 -7.01 -3.04
CA TRP A 36 -4.17 -5.86 -2.57
C TRP A 36 -5.69 -6.07 -2.56
N GLN A 37 -6.18 -7.12 -3.20
CA GLN A 37 -7.58 -7.52 -3.18
C GLN A 37 -7.86 -8.54 -2.06
N GLN A 38 -6.83 -9.11 -1.43
CA GLN A 38 -7.00 -10.08 -0.35
C GLN A 38 -7.20 -9.36 0.98
N GLY A 39 -8.31 -9.63 1.66
CA GLY A 39 -8.63 -9.04 2.96
C GLY A 39 -8.63 -10.08 4.08
N ASP A 40 -7.95 -9.80 5.20
CA ASP A 40 -8.08 -10.60 6.43
C ASP A 40 -9.14 -9.99 7.37
N ALA A 41 -10.29 -10.65 7.45
CA ALA A 41 -11.40 -10.23 8.32
C ALA A 41 -11.01 -10.19 9.81
N SER A 42 -10.02 -10.96 10.25
CA SER A 42 -9.53 -10.94 11.64
C SER A 42 -8.84 -9.62 12.00
N LEU A 43 -8.30 -8.92 11.00
CA LEU A 43 -7.64 -7.62 11.14
C LEU A 43 -8.62 -6.43 11.06
N ALA A 44 -9.90 -6.67 10.78
CA ALA A 44 -10.94 -5.64 10.66
C ALA A 44 -11.61 -5.26 12.00
N THR A 45 -11.15 -5.84 13.12
CA THR A 45 -11.64 -5.47 14.46
C THR A 45 -11.17 -4.06 14.85
N LYS A 46 -11.95 -3.38 15.70
CA LYS A 46 -11.65 -2.00 16.11
C LYS A 46 -10.31 -1.90 16.82
N GLU A 47 -9.97 -2.91 17.63
CA GLU A 47 -8.72 -3.02 18.36
C GLU A 47 -7.55 -3.16 17.38
N LYS A 48 -7.66 -4.05 16.39
CA LYS A 48 -6.61 -4.25 15.37
C LYS A 48 -6.43 -3.04 14.48
N LEU A 49 -7.51 -2.36 14.10
CA LEU A 49 -7.45 -1.09 13.39
C LEU A 49 -6.74 -0.01 14.21
N ALA A 50 -6.96 0.04 15.53
CA ALA A 50 -6.26 1.00 16.40
C ALA A 50 -4.76 0.66 16.52
N GLU A 51 -4.40 -0.62 16.64
CA GLU A 51 -3.00 -1.07 16.66
C GLU A 51 -2.28 -0.72 15.34
N ARG A 52 -2.90 -1.00 14.19
CA ARG A 52 -2.40 -0.59 12.86
C ARG A 52 -2.17 0.91 12.81
N GLN A 53 -3.19 1.70 13.17
CA GLN A 53 -3.09 3.16 13.14
C GLN A 53 -2.04 3.70 14.12
N ALA A 54 -1.62 2.97 15.15
CA ALA A 54 -0.51 3.41 16.01
C ALA A 54 0.86 3.32 15.32
N LEU A 55 1.03 2.40 14.36
CA LEU A 55 2.30 2.19 13.63
C LEU A 55 2.75 3.42 12.84
N ARG A 56 1.81 4.31 12.44
CA ARG A 56 2.11 5.57 11.76
C ARG A 56 3.05 6.50 12.53
N TYR A 57 3.17 6.30 13.84
CA TYR A 57 4.04 7.08 14.73
C TYR A 57 5.30 6.31 15.14
N HIS A 58 5.46 5.06 14.69
CA HIS A 58 6.61 4.26 15.04
C HIS A 58 7.87 4.81 14.36
N PRO A 59 9.02 4.93 15.07
CA PRO A 59 10.24 5.53 14.52
C PRO A 59 10.70 4.91 13.20
N LEU A 60 10.68 3.58 13.08
CA LEU A 60 11.08 2.89 11.84
C LEU A 60 10.23 3.27 10.62
N VAL A 61 8.93 3.47 10.84
CA VAL A 61 7.96 3.83 9.79
C VAL A 61 8.14 5.30 9.43
N LEU A 62 8.26 6.18 10.44
CA LEU A 62 8.53 7.60 10.23
C LEU A 62 9.83 7.84 9.45
N ASP A 63 10.90 7.10 9.76
CA ASP A 63 12.19 7.17 9.07
C ASP A 63 12.11 6.70 7.61
N ALA A 64 11.21 5.76 7.30
CA ALA A 64 10.95 5.33 5.93
C ALA A 64 10.15 6.41 5.18
N LEU A 65 9.03 6.87 5.76
CA LEU A 65 8.17 7.92 5.17
C LEU A 65 8.92 9.24 4.95
N GLN A 66 9.89 9.56 5.80
CA GLN A 66 10.74 10.75 5.64
C GLN A 66 11.51 10.73 4.32
N LYS A 67 11.95 9.57 3.84
CA LYS A 67 12.69 9.46 2.56
C LYS A 67 11.81 9.85 1.37
N TYR A 68 10.57 9.37 1.36
CA TYR A 68 9.57 9.74 0.35
C TYR A 68 9.33 11.24 0.33
N TRP A 69 9.15 11.84 1.52
CA TRP A 69 8.92 13.27 1.63
C TRP A 69 10.10 14.09 1.11
N GLU A 70 11.34 13.72 1.45
CA GLU A 70 12.52 14.42 0.95
C GLU A 70 12.69 14.31 -0.57
N ALA A 71 12.40 13.14 -1.15
CA ALA A 71 12.44 12.97 -2.61
C ALA A 71 11.36 13.81 -3.31
N ALA A 72 10.15 13.90 -2.73
CA ALA A 72 9.08 14.77 -3.20
C ALA A 72 9.49 16.26 -3.13
N GLN A 73 10.06 16.70 -2.00
CA GLN A 73 10.52 18.08 -1.83
C GLN A 73 11.60 18.48 -2.84
N ARG A 74 12.58 17.61 -3.12
CA ARG A 74 13.62 17.92 -4.11
C ARG A 74 13.04 18.09 -5.52
N SER A 75 11.97 17.36 -5.83
CA SER A 75 11.26 17.50 -7.11
C SER A 75 10.51 18.83 -7.18
N LEU A 76 9.90 19.27 -6.08
CA LEU A 76 9.27 20.60 -5.96
C LEU A 76 10.28 21.74 -6.06
N GLN A 77 11.40 21.65 -5.33
CA GLN A 77 12.43 22.69 -5.26
C GLN A 77 13.20 22.86 -6.57
N SER A 78 13.24 21.83 -7.42
CA SER A 78 13.77 21.92 -8.79
C SER A 78 12.95 22.89 -9.67
N GLY A 79 11.72 23.22 -9.28
CA GLY A 79 10.84 24.22 -9.91
C GLY A 79 11.10 25.67 -9.50
N GLY A 80 12.07 25.94 -8.62
CA GLY A 80 12.54 27.29 -8.31
C GLY A 80 12.02 27.93 -7.02
N ASP A 81 11.18 27.26 -6.24
CA ASP A 81 10.78 27.69 -4.88
C ASP A 81 11.39 26.77 -3.80
N PRO A 82 12.47 27.20 -3.12
CA PRO A 82 13.10 26.45 -2.03
C PRO A 82 12.20 26.30 -0.78
N SER A 83 11.17 27.13 -0.65
CA SER A 83 10.27 27.18 0.51
C SER A 83 9.00 26.36 0.36
N ALA A 84 8.76 25.79 -0.84
CA ALA A 84 7.63 24.92 -1.10
C ALA A 84 7.63 23.73 -0.12
N ASN A 85 6.62 23.69 0.74
CA ASN A 85 6.40 22.66 1.77
C ASN A 85 5.09 21.90 1.56
N GLU A 86 4.46 22.13 0.41
CA GLU A 86 3.17 21.59 0.00
C GLU A 86 3.31 20.98 -1.39
N LEU A 87 2.73 19.80 -1.58
CA LEU A 87 2.81 19.05 -2.84
C LEU A 87 1.55 19.27 -3.67
N HIS A 88 1.71 19.80 -4.88
CA HIS A 88 0.63 19.94 -5.85
C HIS A 88 0.26 18.60 -6.50
N ARG A 89 -0.91 18.57 -7.14
CA ARG A 89 -1.48 17.39 -7.78
C ARG A 89 -0.54 16.74 -8.78
N GLU A 90 0.15 17.54 -9.59
CA GLU A 90 1.09 17.05 -10.60
C GLU A 90 2.28 16.34 -9.97
N GLY A 91 2.81 16.90 -8.88
CA GLY A 91 3.89 16.28 -8.11
C GLY A 91 3.43 14.97 -7.45
N HIS A 92 2.20 14.93 -6.93
CA HIS A 92 1.60 13.71 -6.39
C HIS A 92 1.46 12.61 -7.45
N ALA A 93 0.86 12.95 -8.59
CA ALA A 93 0.62 12.04 -9.71
C ALA A 93 1.93 11.46 -10.27
N LEU A 94 2.98 12.28 -10.40
CA LEU A 94 4.28 11.83 -10.89
C LEU A 94 4.85 10.68 -10.04
N MET A 95 4.75 10.75 -8.73
CA MET A 95 5.28 9.69 -7.87
C MET A 95 4.36 8.46 -7.89
N LEU A 96 3.03 8.67 -7.83
CA LEU A 96 2.09 7.55 -7.85
C LEU A 96 2.21 6.75 -9.14
N ARG A 97 2.39 7.37 -10.32
CA ARG A 97 2.63 6.63 -11.57
C ARG A 97 3.81 5.65 -11.47
N ARG A 98 4.91 6.05 -10.82
CA ARG A 98 6.09 5.21 -10.62
C ARG A 98 5.79 4.03 -9.71
N ILE A 99 5.07 4.30 -8.62
CA ILE A 99 4.64 3.27 -7.66
C ILE A 99 3.71 2.27 -8.33
N TYR A 100 2.69 2.73 -9.05
CA TYR A 100 1.76 1.88 -9.78
C TYR A 100 2.47 1.01 -10.82
N ARG A 101 3.43 1.56 -11.58
CA ARG A 101 4.23 0.79 -12.52
C ARG A 101 5.03 -0.35 -11.88
N VAL A 102 5.54 -0.13 -10.67
CA VAL A 102 6.30 -1.15 -9.95
C VAL A 102 5.39 -2.21 -9.32
N MET A 103 4.22 -1.81 -8.83
CA MET A 103 3.37 -2.68 -8.01
C MET A 103 2.28 -3.42 -8.79
N ILE A 104 1.91 -2.96 -9.99
CA ILE A 104 0.79 -3.50 -10.77
C ILE A 104 1.30 -4.23 -12.01
N LYS A 105 1.12 -5.56 -12.05
CA LYS A 105 1.62 -6.45 -13.11
C LYS A 105 1.11 -6.09 -14.49
N ASP A 106 -0.21 -5.93 -14.62
CA ASP A 106 -0.88 -5.56 -15.86
C ASP A 106 -1.15 -4.06 -15.89
N PHE A 107 -0.07 -3.27 -15.85
CA PHE A 107 -0.16 -1.81 -15.82
C PHE A 107 -0.94 -1.26 -17.04
N ASP A 108 -2.10 -0.66 -16.76
CA ASP A 108 -2.86 0.16 -17.71
C ASP A 108 -2.73 1.65 -17.36
N PRO A 109 -2.19 2.50 -18.27
CA PRO A 109 -2.13 3.94 -18.05
C PRO A 109 -3.48 4.59 -17.73
N ALA A 110 -4.57 4.13 -18.36
CA ALA A 110 -5.88 4.76 -18.16
C ALA A 110 -6.44 4.47 -16.76
N ASP A 111 -6.35 3.21 -16.31
CA ASP A 111 -6.69 2.84 -14.94
C ASP A 111 -5.76 3.51 -13.92
N CYS A 112 -4.46 3.63 -14.20
CA CYS A 112 -3.53 4.33 -13.32
C CYS A 112 -3.94 5.79 -13.09
N GLU A 113 -4.24 6.55 -14.15
CA GLU A 113 -4.67 7.94 -14.04
C GLU A 113 -6.01 8.09 -13.30
N ARG A 114 -6.93 7.13 -13.48
CA ARG A 114 -8.18 7.09 -12.74
C ARG A 114 -7.93 6.88 -11.25
N CYS A 115 -7.12 5.89 -10.87
CA CYS A 115 -6.80 5.63 -9.48
C CYS A 115 -6.04 6.79 -8.83
N ILE A 116 -5.10 7.44 -9.54
CA ILE A 116 -4.42 8.64 -9.05
C ILE A 116 -5.40 9.80 -8.79
N ALA A 117 -6.42 9.96 -9.63
CA ALA A 117 -7.45 10.98 -9.43
C ALA A 117 -8.32 10.68 -8.19
N GLU A 118 -8.66 9.41 -7.98
CA GLU A 118 -9.39 8.94 -6.79
C GLU A 118 -8.54 9.14 -5.51
N ASP A 119 -7.27 8.76 -5.54
CA ASP A 119 -6.29 8.95 -4.46
C ASP A 119 -6.14 10.44 -4.11
N TRP A 120 -5.98 11.30 -5.12
CA TRP A 120 -5.92 12.75 -4.91
C TRP A 120 -7.19 13.29 -4.23
N ALA A 121 -8.38 12.88 -4.70
CA ALA A 121 -9.63 13.35 -4.13
C ALA A 121 -9.75 12.98 -2.64
N ARG A 122 -9.33 11.76 -2.27
CA ARG A 122 -9.31 11.25 -0.90
C ARG A 122 -8.26 11.95 -0.02
N ASP A 123 -7.05 12.12 -0.53
CA ASP A 123 -5.90 12.59 0.26
C ASP A 123 -5.91 14.11 0.42
N ALA A 124 -6.27 14.84 -0.64
CA ALA A 124 -6.32 16.30 -0.65
C ALA A 124 -7.57 16.84 0.04
N LYS A 125 -8.66 16.06 0.08
CA LYS A 125 -9.92 16.44 0.76
C LYS A 125 -10.45 17.80 0.31
N GLY A 126 -10.39 18.04 -0.99
CA GLY A 126 -10.81 19.30 -1.62
C GLY A 126 -9.80 20.46 -1.52
N LYS A 127 -8.58 20.22 -1.05
CA LYS A 127 -7.48 21.19 -1.07
C LYS A 127 -6.68 21.11 -2.37
N ASP A 128 -6.01 22.20 -2.72
CA ASP A 128 -5.15 22.29 -3.91
C ASP A 128 -3.77 21.66 -3.70
N THR A 129 -3.42 21.36 -2.45
CA THR A 129 -2.12 20.83 -2.05
C THR A 129 -2.21 19.79 -0.95
N LEU A 130 -1.17 18.93 -0.89
CA LEU A 130 -0.95 18.01 0.21
C LEU A 130 0.11 18.55 1.17
N THR A 131 -0.25 18.58 2.45
CA THR A 131 0.72 18.76 3.53
C THR A 131 1.62 17.53 3.66
N ARG A 132 2.82 17.69 4.24
CA ARG A 132 3.69 16.55 4.63
C ARG A 132 2.92 15.46 5.37
N LYS A 133 2.02 15.84 6.28
CA LYS A 133 1.24 14.86 7.05
C LYS A 133 0.31 14.06 6.15
N SER A 134 -0.46 14.71 5.29
CA SER A 134 -1.39 14.02 4.37
C SER A 134 -0.63 13.11 3.40
N PHE A 135 0.52 13.58 2.90
CA PHE A 135 1.41 12.79 2.07
C PHE A 135 1.91 11.53 2.80
N CYS A 136 2.47 11.68 4.01
CA CYS A 136 2.95 10.55 4.79
C CYS A 136 1.82 9.57 5.15
N ASP A 137 0.60 10.09 5.37
CA ASP A 137 -0.58 9.28 5.63
C ASP A 137 -0.94 8.39 4.43
N ALA A 138 -0.88 8.91 3.19
CA ALA A 138 -1.16 8.13 1.98
C ALA A 138 -0.17 6.95 1.80
N PHE A 139 1.14 7.21 2.00
CA PHE A 139 2.15 6.15 1.96
C PHE A 139 2.04 5.16 3.11
N PHE A 140 1.60 5.62 4.29
CA PHE A 140 1.30 4.72 5.39
C PHE A 140 0.12 3.81 5.06
N GLU A 141 -0.96 4.34 4.48
CA GLU A 141 -2.13 3.57 4.02
C GLU A 141 -1.74 2.56 2.93
N LEU A 142 -0.79 2.92 2.05
CA LEU A 142 -0.22 1.98 1.08
C LEU A 142 0.51 0.82 1.77
N ALA A 143 1.37 1.09 2.76
CA ALA A 143 2.03 0.04 3.53
C ALA A 143 1.04 -0.83 4.30
N ASP A 144 0.00 -0.21 4.87
CA ASP A 144 -1.08 -0.87 5.60
C ASP A 144 -1.94 -1.78 4.71
N THR A 145 -1.92 -1.55 3.40
CA THR A 145 -2.61 -2.38 2.39
C THR A 145 -1.72 -3.52 1.91
N TRP A 146 -0.40 -3.30 1.84
CA TRP A 146 0.57 -4.22 1.24
C TRP A 146 1.40 -5.03 2.25
N THR A 147 0.93 -5.12 3.50
CA THR A 147 1.56 -5.90 4.57
C THR A 147 0.52 -6.76 5.29
N ASN A 148 0.97 -7.90 5.83
CA ASN A 148 0.07 -8.89 6.42
C ASN A 148 -0.05 -8.75 7.94
N ASN A 149 1.00 -8.27 8.62
CA ASN A 149 1.02 -8.23 10.07
C ASN A 149 1.07 -6.80 10.59
N ILE A 150 0.53 -6.61 11.80
CA ILE A 150 0.65 -5.35 12.53
C ILE A 150 2.05 -5.26 13.15
N ASP A 151 3.06 -5.05 12.31
CA ASP A 151 4.46 -4.98 12.70
C ASP A 151 5.19 -3.79 12.05
N ALA A 152 5.85 -2.99 12.88
CA ALA A 152 6.51 -1.78 12.40
C ALA A 152 7.74 -2.06 11.51
N ARG A 153 8.40 -3.22 11.67
CA ARG A 153 9.55 -3.61 10.84
C ARG A 153 9.06 -4.04 9.46
N GLU A 154 7.94 -4.76 9.39
CA GLU A 154 7.31 -5.15 8.13
C GLU A 154 6.90 -3.91 7.32
N TYR A 155 6.17 -2.96 7.92
CA TYR A 155 5.78 -1.71 7.25
C TYR A 155 7.01 -0.92 6.78
N ALA A 156 8.02 -0.78 7.65
CA ALA A 156 9.24 -0.07 7.30
C ALA A 156 10.06 -0.78 6.22
N ALA A 157 10.08 -2.11 6.21
CA ALA A 157 10.76 -2.90 5.20
C ALA A 157 10.07 -2.74 3.84
N PHE A 158 8.75 -2.93 3.79
CA PHE A 158 7.94 -2.69 2.59
C PHE A 158 8.19 -1.28 2.02
N LEU A 159 8.06 -0.25 2.87
CA LEU A 159 8.27 1.14 2.46
C LEU A 159 9.68 1.39 1.93
N ARG A 160 10.72 0.78 2.50
CA ARG A 160 12.10 0.96 2.03
C ARG A 160 12.34 0.25 0.71
N THR A 161 11.88 -1.00 0.58
CA THR A 161 11.97 -1.75 -0.68
C THR A 161 11.26 -1.03 -1.81
N LEU A 162 10.03 -0.57 -1.57
CA LEU A 162 9.29 0.23 -2.55
C LEU A 162 10.00 1.55 -2.87
N PHE A 163 10.63 2.20 -1.89
CA PHE A 163 11.35 3.46 -2.14
C PHE A 163 12.56 3.22 -3.05
N ASP A 164 13.31 2.16 -2.81
CA ASP A 164 14.50 1.78 -3.58
C ASP A 164 14.13 1.36 -5.02
N SER A 165 12.95 0.78 -5.22
CA SER A 165 12.46 0.42 -6.55
C SER A 165 12.05 1.62 -7.39
N VAL A 166 11.65 2.75 -6.79
CA VAL A 166 11.22 3.98 -7.51
C VAL A 166 12.19 5.15 -7.42
N SER A 167 13.33 5.02 -6.74
CA SER A 167 14.30 6.10 -6.56
C SER A 167 15.74 5.71 -6.92
N VAL A 168 16.57 6.73 -7.19
CA VAL A 168 18.01 6.59 -7.44
C VAL A 168 18.79 7.58 -6.61
N GLN A 169 20.02 7.19 -6.26
CA GLN A 169 20.97 8.07 -5.62
C GLN A 169 21.60 9.01 -6.66
N LYS A 170 21.64 10.30 -6.34
CA LYS A 170 22.27 11.34 -7.15
C LYS A 170 23.25 12.14 -6.29
N GLN A 171 24.46 12.32 -6.82
CA GLN A 171 25.45 13.18 -6.20
C GLN A 171 25.06 14.65 -6.41
N VAL A 172 24.98 15.41 -5.31
CA VAL A 172 24.78 16.85 -5.34
C VAL A 172 26.15 17.52 -5.32
N ILE A 173 26.50 18.17 -6.41
CA ILE A 173 27.78 18.84 -6.59
C ILE A 173 27.68 20.29 -6.12
N GLY A 174 28.60 20.72 -5.26
CA GLY A 174 28.69 22.08 -4.77
C GLY A 174 29.29 23.04 -5.80
N PRO A 175 29.25 24.36 -5.54
CA PRO A 175 29.85 25.36 -6.41
C PRO A 175 31.37 25.18 -6.64
N ASP A 176 32.03 24.47 -5.72
CA ASP A 176 33.46 24.12 -5.78
C ASP A 176 33.76 22.86 -6.62
N GLY A 177 32.73 22.27 -7.24
CA GLY A 177 32.85 21.05 -8.04
C GLY A 177 32.96 19.76 -7.22
N LYS A 178 32.84 19.81 -5.89
CA LYS A 178 32.92 18.63 -5.03
C LYS A 178 31.54 18.08 -4.68
N VAL A 179 31.47 16.78 -4.42
CA VAL A 179 30.27 16.13 -3.90
C VAL A 179 29.99 16.67 -2.50
N MET A 180 28.86 17.35 -2.31
CA MET A 180 28.42 17.83 -1.00
C MET A 180 27.60 16.78 -0.25
N MET A 181 26.71 16.07 -0.96
CA MET A 181 25.86 15.03 -0.39
C MET A 181 25.39 14.05 -1.47
N ILE A 182 24.94 12.88 -1.03
CA ILE A 182 24.14 11.97 -1.85
C ILE A 182 22.67 12.21 -1.50
N ALA A 183 21.86 12.52 -2.51
CA ALA A 183 20.42 12.70 -2.37
C ALA A 183 19.68 11.58 -3.10
N TYR A 184 18.47 11.28 -2.66
CA TYR A 184 17.55 10.43 -3.40
C TYR A 184 16.61 11.28 -4.25
N VAL A 185 16.44 10.89 -5.50
CA VAL A 185 15.48 11.46 -6.46
C VAL A 185 14.68 10.34 -7.10
N TRP A 186 13.48 10.64 -7.59
CA TRP A 186 12.67 9.66 -8.30
C TRP A 186 13.37 9.20 -9.58
N LYS A 187 13.25 7.90 -9.91
CA LYS A 187 13.65 7.34 -11.21
C LYS A 187 12.90 8.02 -12.36
N ASP A 188 13.38 7.84 -13.59
CA ASP A 188 12.51 8.10 -14.72
C ASP A 188 11.31 7.13 -14.66
N GLU A 189 10.13 7.59 -15.09
CA GLU A 189 8.94 6.74 -15.07
C GLU A 189 9.13 5.49 -15.95
N VAL A 190 9.88 5.59 -17.06
CA VAL A 190 10.13 4.45 -17.95
C VAL A 190 11.08 3.41 -17.35
N GLU A 191 11.83 3.78 -16.31
CA GLU A 191 12.73 2.87 -15.57
C GLU A 191 11.98 2.13 -14.45
N CYS A 192 10.75 2.54 -14.14
CA CYS A 192 9.87 1.82 -13.22
C CYS A 192 9.12 0.74 -14.00
N ALA A 193 9.50 -0.51 -13.78
CA ALA A 193 8.81 -1.69 -14.30
C ALA A 193 8.30 -2.54 -13.14
N PHE A 194 7.30 -3.37 -13.43
CA PHE A 194 6.71 -4.25 -12.43
C PHE A 194 7.78 -5.13 -11.77
N ASP A 195 7.76 -5.17 -10.45
CA ASP A 195 8.66 -5.98 -9.65
C ASP A 195 7.93 -7.27 -9.23
N GLU A 196 8.49 -8.42 -9.63
CA GLU A 196 7.92 -9.74 -9.36
C GLU A 196 7.80 -10.04 -7.86
N ALA A 197 8.49 -9.31 -6.98
CA ALA A 197 8.26 -9.37 -5.54
C ALA A 197 6.81 -9.02 -5.14
N TYR A 198 6.07 -8.30 -6.00
CA TYR A 198 4.65 -7.98 -5.82
C TYR A 198 3.71 -8.97 -6.53
N ALA A 199 4.24 -9.94 -7.28
CA ALA A 199 3.46 -10.88 -8.10
C ALA A 199 2.81 -12.04 -7.32
N VAL A 200 2.83 -11.99 -5.99
CA VAL A 200 2.51 -13.10 -5.07
C VAL A 200 3.66 -14.10 -5.03
N GLU A 201 4.53 -14.00 -4.02
CA GLU A 201 5.44 -15.10 -3.66
C GLU A 201 4.65 -16.20 -2.94
N GLU A 202 4.84 -17.46 -3.37
CA GLU A 202 4.38 -18.67 -2.69
C GLU A 202 4.69 -18.58 -1.18
N GLN A 203 3.68 -18.72 -0.32
CA GLN A 203 3.94 -19.09 1.07
C GLN A 203 4.08 -20.63 1.14
N PRO A 204 5.29 -21.19 1.30
CA PRO A 204 5.41 -22.62 1.54
C PRO A 204 4.87 -22.92 2.95
N ALA A 205 4.02 -23.95 3.02
CA ALA A 205 3.63 -24.72 4.21
C ALA A 205 2.54 -24.19 5.17
N VAL A 206 2.14 -22.91 5.20
CA VAL A 206 1.10 -22.45 6.16
C VAL A 206 -0.31 -22.95 5.77
N VAL A 207 -0.55 -23.16 4.47
CA VAL A 207 -1.84 -23.63 3.95
C VAL A 207 -2.18 -25.05 4.41
N GLN A 208 -1.18 -25.91 4.68
CA GLN A 208 -1.44 -27.30 5.07
C GLN A 208 -1.95 -27.43 6.52
N GLU A 209 -1.48 -26.60 7.46
CA GLU A 209 -1.98 -26.63 8.84
C GLU A 209 -3.38 -26.00 8.98
N ALA A 210 -3.66 -24.92 8.23
CA ALA A 210 -4.98 -24.29 8.25
C ALA A 210 -6.08 -25.19 7.67
N VAL A 211 -5.78 -25.92 6.58
CA VAL A 211 -6.73 -26.87 5.96
C VAL A 211 -6.94 -28.11 6.83
N GLN A 212 -5.91 -28.63 7.51
CA GLN A 212 -6.05 -29.74 8.46
C GLN A 212 -6.81 -29.33 9.73
N ALA A 213 -6.59 -28.11 10.24
CA ALA A 213 -7.32 -27.61 11.40
C ALA A 213 -8.80 -27.34 11.11
N ALA A 214 -9.13 -26.88 9.89
CA ALA A 214 -10.51 -26.65 9.46
C ALA A 214 -11.28 -27.97 9.25
N THR A 215 -10.64 -28.99 8.68
CA THR A 215 -11.24 -30.32 8.50
C THR A 215 -11.41 -31.09 9.81
N ALA A 216 -10.56 -30.84 10.82
CA ALA A 216 -10.67 -31.48 12.13
C ALA A 216 -11.75 -30.87 13.06
N LYS A 217 -12.28 -29.67 12.77
CA LYS A 217 -13.19 -28.93 13.65
C LYS A 217 -14.66 -28.91 13.24
N ALA A 218 -15.06 -29.50 12.11
CA ALA A 218 -16.47 -29.58 11.73
C ALA A 218 -17.20 -30.69 12.52
N PRO A 219 -18.17 -30.38 13.40
CA PRO A 219 -19.02 -31.40 14.00
C PRO A 219 -19.96 -31.93 12.91
N GLY A 220 -20.05 -33.26 12.80
CA GLY A 220 -20.86 -33.96 11.80
C GLY A 220 -22.30 -33.46 11.75
N VAL A 221 -22.67 -32.83 10.63
CA VAL A 221 -24.06 -32.49 10.32
C VAL A 221 -24.78 -33.79 9.95
N LYS A 222 -25.69 -34.22 10.84
CA LYS A 222 -26.60 -35.35 10.57
C LYS A 222 -27.56 -34.98 9.45
N LEU A 223 -27.49 -35.71 8.34
CA LEU A 223 -28.50 -35.69 7.29
C LEU A 223 -29.77 -36.37 7.82
N TYR A 224 -30.84 -35.60 8.06
CA TYR A 224 -32.17 -36.16 8.23
C TYR A 224 -32.75 -36.49 6.85
N LYS A 225 -32.95 -37.79 6.59
CA LYS A 225 -33.83 -38.24 5.49
C LYS A 225 -35.27 -37.92 5.87
N SER A 226 -35.93 -37.08 5.09
CA SER A 226 -37.39 -37.00 5.10
C SER A 226 -37.94 -38.17 4.27
N GLU A 227 -38.40 -39.21 4.94
CA GLU A 227 -39.29 -40.21 4.35
C GLU A 227 -40.74 -39.70 4.38
N SER A 228 -41.39 -39.84 3.22
CA SER A 228 -42.79 -40.24 2.99
C SER A 228 -43.94 -39.29 3.32
N ALA A 229 -44.67 -38.88 2.27
CA ALA A 229 -45.97 -39.46 1.93
C ALA A 229 -46.29 -39.23 0.44
#